data_AF-A0A971PE54-F1
#
_entry.id   AF-A0A971PE54-F1
#
_cell.length_a   1.000
_cell.length_b   1.000
_cell.length_c   1.000
_cell.angle_alpha   90.00
_cell.angle_beta   90.00
_cell.angle_gamma   90.00
#
_symmetry.space_group_name_H-M   'P 1'
#
loop_
_entity.id
_entity.type
_entity.pdbx_description
1 polymer ?
#
loop_
_entity_poly.entity_id
_entity_poly.type
_entity_poly.pdbx_seq_one_letter_code
_entity_poly.pdbx_strand_id
1 'polypeptide(L)'
;MQLLLDQFYETAQNEDLFLYWEKEVNLRHLLREAEPTAGPLQLRDTEEVDFIFRSLYFSGQKNHFYAIVFDNIHQLPILNWFNQAPEWLKSGFFSFLPWHLDQIKTQPSNLLGLIRIYREEYQSAFQPIINIFSLEACNYLLPRTANAGLRKMIQARLDFLQTLRGEHTYGIIKDNSKGLPYPTIFGDKLALLRQAVELLQKSGPAYFREPYSAERFKVLLQCGELMFRSGLLEDALAFLLDSYEDYREKNRLVDMVEDMAIHKQFKKILRTIIPVYALIYHPHQAMELASEIFRRDFSQINPDEGSLYYLDLFTSVYSGLYRQQPDIVYDLAIKSGTIKRYCPGEPELISMEEVQQGLTHERLEQLQQAYRQKIVSLPHEAITIMEMVRLLAQLGLVELTHSEANHLLNSYMGLWKWIPTQCFLNQQIIDQLIPLAERHHRQEIERIQPWLDDNKGDKLKAELATKPDLFMKKSEDIRRAILLGHFTGVM
;
A
#
# COMPACT_ATOMS: atom_id res chain seq x y z
N MET A 1 -5.70 34.86 -32.90
CA MET A 1 -4.44 35.56 -32.58
C MET A 1 -3.29 35.19 -33.52
N GLN A 2 -2.99 33.91 -33.81
CA GLN A 2 -1.88 33.55 -34.73
C GLN A 2 -1.97 34.20 -36.13
N LEU A 3 -3.16 34.21 -36.74
CA LEU A 3 -3.41 34.86 -38.03
C LEU A 3 -3.06 36.37 -38.03
N LEU A 4 -3.21 37.06 -36.89
CA LEU A 4 -2.85 38.47 -36.76
C LEU A 4 -1.33 38.66 -36.66
N LEU A 5 -0.60 37.69 -36.09
CA LEU A 5 0.87 37.69 -36.12
C LEU A 5 1.41 37.45 -37.52
N ASP A 6 0.78 36.56 -38.30
CA ASP A 6 1.15 36.35 -39.70
C ASP A 6 0.94 37.61 -40.55
N GLN A 7 -0.18 38.31 -40.35
CA GLN A 7 -0.42 39.61 -40.98
C GLN A 7 0.56 40.70 -40.53
N PHE A 8 0.98 40.67 -39.26
CA PHE A 8 2.02 41.57 -38.75
C PHE A 8 3.35 41.30 -39.46
N TYR A 9 3.75 40.04 -39.63
CA TYR A 9 4.98 39.68 -40.34
C TYR A 9 4.99 40.18 -41.79
N GLU A 10 3.87 40.05 -42.51
CA GLU A 10 3.72 40.61 -43.85
C GLU A 10 3.77 42.15 -43.86
N THR A 11 3.19 42.78 -42.83
CA THR A 11 3.17 44.24 -42.67
C THR A 11 4.56 44.79 -42.35
N ALA A 12 5.35 44.08 -41.54
CA ALA A 12 6.71 44.47 -41.13
C ALA A 12 7.71 44.55 -42.29
N GLN A 13 7.41 43.92 -43.43
CA GLN A 13 8.24 43.97 -44.64
C GLN A 13 7.94 45.18 -45.54
N ASN A 14 7.01 46.06 -45.16
CA ASN A 14 6.62 47.21 -45.97
C ASN A 14 7.63 48.37 -45.83
N GLU A 15 8.17 48.84 -46.95
CA GLU A 15 9.13 49.96 -46.99
C GLU A 15 8.49 51.34 -46.72
N ASP A 16 7.16 51.46 -46.85
CA ASP A 16 6.42 52.68 -46.50
C ASP A 16 6.10 52.73 -44.99
N LEU A 17 6.81 53.62 -44.28
CA LEU A 17 6.69 53.82 -42.84
C LEU A 17 5.29 54.23 -42.38
N PHE A 18 4.59 55.08 -43.13
CA PHE A 18 3.27 55.57 -42.74
C PHE A 18 2.21 54.48 -42.91
N LEU A 19 2.28 53.75 -44.02
CA LEU A 19 1.39 52.62 -44.28
C LEU A 19 1.66 51.45 -43.31
N TYR A 20 2.93 51.24 -42.93
CA TYR A 20 3.30 50.29 -41.88
C TYR A 20 2.65 50.67 -40.54
N TRP A 21 2.77 51.92 -40.10
CA TRP A 21 2.18 52.37 -38.82
C TRP A 21 0.66 52.27 -38.80
N GLU A 22 -0.02 52.67 -39.87
CA GLU A 22 -1.48 52.56 -39.95
C GLU A 22 -1.95 51.10 -39.82
N LYS A 23 -1.31 50.19 -40.57
CA LYS A 23 -1.61 48.75 -40.50
C LYS A 23 -1.26 48.15 -39.15
N GLU A 24 -0.11 48.49 -38.58
CA GLU A 24 0.33 48.01 -37.25
C GLU A 24 -0.65 48.44 -36.16
N VAL A 25 -1.09 49.71 -36.14
CA VAL A 25 -2.10 50.19 -35.20
C VAL A 25 -3.41 49.43 -35.33
N ASN A 26 -3.89 49.20 -36.55
CA ASN A 26 -5.11 48.42 -36.79
C ASN A 26 -4.99 46.98 -36.29
N LEU A 27 -3.85 46.32 -36.53
CA LEU A 27 -3.57 44.98 -36.02
C LEU A 27 -3.52 44.95 -34.48
N ARG A 28 -2.98 45.98 -33.82
CA ARG A 28 -3.00 46.10 -32.35
C ARG A 28 -4.43 46.22 -31.81
N HIS A 29 -5.31 46.95 -32.49
CA HIS A 29 -6.72 47.04 -32.11
C HIS A 29 -7.42 45.70 -32.25
N LEU A 30 -7.27 45.04 -33.41
CA LEU A 30 -7.86 43.72 -33.65
C LEU A 30 -7.37 42.67 -32.65
N LEU A 31 -6.09 42.74 -32.25
CA LEU A 31 -5.53 41.80 -31.28
C LEU A 31 -6.10 42.00 -29.86
N ARG A 32 -6.43 43.24 -29.48
CA ARG A 32 -7.06 43.53 -28.17
C ARG A 32 -8.50 43.04 -28.08
N GLU A 33 -9.20 43.06 -29.21
CA GLU A 33 -10.60 42.61 -29.33
C GLU A 33 -10.72 41.11 -29.61
N ALA A 34 -9.64 40.46 -30.02
CA ALA A 34 -9.62 39.03 -30.28
C ALA A 34 -9.81 38.23 -28.98
N GLU A 35 -10.73 37.25 -29.02
CA GLU A 35 -10.85 36.28 -27.93
C GLU A 35 -9.56 35.45 -27.79
N PRO A 36 -9.18 35.06 -26.55
CA PRO A 36 -8.05 34.18 -26.32
C PRO A 36 -8.23 32.89 -27.13
N THR A 37 -7.31 32.61 -28.05
CA THR A 37 -7.36 31.37 -28.84
C THR A 37 -7.19 30.14 -27.95
N ALA A 38 -7.87 29.04 -28.28
CA ALA A 38 -7.85 27.78 -27.51
C ALA A 38 -6.50 27.03 -27.49
N GLY A 39 -5.41 27.62 -28.01
CA GLY A 39 -4.08 27.01 -28.06
C GLY A 39 -2.95 28.03 -27.86
N PRO A 40 -1.73 27.57 -27.52
CA PRO A 40 -0.60 28.45 -27.21
C PRO A 40 -0.16 29.22 -28.45
N LEU A 41 -0.10 30.54 -28.33
CA LEU A 41 0.41 31.44 -29.37
C LEU A 41 1.91 31.21 -29.53
N GLN A 42 2.40 30.95 -30.74
CA GLN A 42 3.83 30.75 -31.01
C GLN A 42 4.44 32.04 -31.56
N LEU A 43 5.44 32.56 -30.87
CA LEU A 43 6.22 33.72 -31.31
C LEU A 43 7.44 33.26 -32.10
N ARG A 44 7.83 34.01 -33.14
CA ARG A 44 8.97 33.70 -34.02
C ARG A 44 10.24 34.46 -33.63
N ASP A 45 10.10 35.74 -33.28
CA ASP A 45 11.22 36.64 -33.06
C ASP A 45 10.93 37.71 -32.00
N THR A 46 11.86 38.64 -31.82
CA THR A 46 11.73 39.74 -30.86
C THR A 46 10.74 40.81 -31.31
N GLU A 47 10.53 40.99 -32.61
CA GLU A 47 9.62 42.00 -33.14
C GLU A 47 8.16 41.64 -32.86
N GLU A 48 7.82 40.35 -32.97
CA GLU A 48 6.52 39.84 -32.56
C GLU A 48 6.30 40.01 -31.05
N VAL A 49 7.33 39.80 -30.21
CA VAL A 49 7.23 40.06 -28.77
C VAL A 49 6.95 41.54 -28.50
N ASP A 50 7.66 42.45 -29.18
CA ASP A 50 7.47 43.90 -29.04
C ASP A 50 6.09 44.35 -29.53
N PHE A 51 5.57 43.73 -30.59
CA PHE A 51 4.22 43.95 -31.08
C PHE A 51 3.18 43.50 -30.04
N ILE A 52 3.32 42.29 -29.48
CA ILE A 52 2.44 41.75 -28.43
C ILE A 52 2.53 42.61 -27.16
N PHE A 53 3.72 43.06 -26.78
CA PHE A 53 3.94 43.96 -25.65
C PHE A 53 3.19 45.28 -25.83
N ARG A 54 3.34 45.96 -26.97
CA ARG A 54 2.63 47.22 -27.30
C ARG A 54 1.11 47.04 -27.41
N SER A 55 0.65 45.83 -27.74
CA SER A 55 -0.78 45.53 -27.92
C SER A 55 -1.48 45.24 -26.60
N LEU A 56 -0.89 44.39 -25.75
CA LEU A 56 -1.55 43.77 -24.60
C LEU A 56 -1.11 44.34 -23.25
N TYR A 57 0.15 44.76 -23.11
CA TYR A 57 0.68 45.18 -21.81
C TYR A 57 0.00 46.45 -21.29
N PHE A 58 -0.14 47.46 -22.16
CA PHE A 58 -0.69 48.77 -21.81
C PHE A 58 -2.22 48.87 -21.94
N SER A 59 -2.89 47.82 -22.42
CA SER A 59 -4.35 47.79 -22.65
C SER A 59 -5.14 47.14 -21.51
N GLY A 60 -4.51 46.93 -20.35
CA GLY A 60 -5.12 46.24 -19.20
C GLY A 60 -5.08 44.72 -19.30
N GLN A 61 -4.56 44.15 -20.39
CA GLN A 61 -4.42 42.70 -20.60
C GLN A 61 -3.02 42.17 -20.24
N LYS A 62 -2.34 42.80 -19.28
CA LYS A 62 -0.98 42.45 -18.80
C LYS A 62 -0.78 40.96 -18.48
N ASN A 63 -1.78 40.32 -17.89
CA ASN A 63 -1.69 38.90 -17.53
C ASN A 63 -1.67 37.97 -18.77
N HIS A 64 -2.42 38.32 -19.81
CA HIS A 64 -2.40 37.58 -21.08
C HIS A 64 -1.05 37.74 -21.78
N PHE A 65 -0.49 38.95 -21.75
CA PHE A 65 0.87 39.19 -22.21
C PHE A 65 1.89 38.28 -21.50
N TYR A 66 1.85 38.22 -20.17
CA TYR A 66 2.79 37.37 -19.42
C TYR A 66 2.60 35.87 -19.64
N ALA A 67 1.36 35.40 -19.82
CA ALA A 67 1.09 34.01 -20.19
C ALA A 67 1.74 33.66 -21.54
N ILE A 68 1.56 34.52 -22.56
CA ILE A 68 2.18 34.33 -23.88
C ILE A 68 3.71 34.32 -23.79
N VAL A 69 4.30 35.24 -23.00
CA VAL A 69 5.75 35.27 -22.79
C VAL A 69 6.22 33.99 -22.12
N PHE A 70 5.52 33.49 -21.09
CA PHE A 70 5.85 32.25 -20.41
C PHE A 70 5.83 31.05 -21.35
N ASP A 71 4.79 30.91 -22.17
CA ASP A 71 4.65 29.80 -23.13
C ASP A 71 5.80 29.74 -24.15
N ASN A 72 6.38 30.90 -24.49
CA ASN A 72 7.45 31.02 -25.49
C ASN A 72 8.86 31.21 -24.90
N ILE A 73 8.99 31.27 -23.57
CA ILE A 73 10.26 31.62 -22.89
C ILE A 73 11.37 30.56 -23.08
N HIS A 74 11.00 29.37 -23.55
CA HIS A 74 11.92 28.30 -23.91
C HIS A 74 12.72 28.60 -25.20
N GLN A 75 12.20 29.48 -26.06
CA GLN A 75 12.83 29.89 -27.30
C GLN A 75 13.90 30.97 -27.07
N LEU A 76 15.04 30.87 -27.77
CA LEU A 76 16.19 31.74 -27.55
C LEU A 76 15.93 33.24 -27.83
N PRO A 77 15.19 33.64 -28.90
CA PRO A 77 14.91 35.06 -29.16
C PRO A 77 14.12 35.71 -28.03
N ILE A 78 13.09 35.03 -27.53
CA ILE A 78 12.20 35.52 -26.46
C ILE A 78 12.94 35.54 -25.12
N LEU A 79 13.77 34.52 -24.84
CA LEU A 79 14.62 34.51 -23.65
C LEU A 79 15.61 35.69 -23.64
N ASN A 80 16.24 35.99 -24.77
CA ASN A 80 17.17 37.11 -24.90
C ASN A 80 16.47 38.46 -24.74
N TRP A 81 15.30 38.62 -25.37
CA TRP A 81 14.45 39.78 -25.20
C TRP A 81 14.07 39.98 -23.73
N PHE A 82 13.61 38.92 -23.05
CA PHE A 82 13.23 38.99 -21.64
C PHE A 82 14.41 39.35 -20.73
N ASN A 83 15.62 38.85 -21.03
CA ASN A 83 16.82 39.20 -20.28
C ASN A 83 17.20 40.68 -20.40
N GLN A 84 16.93 41.31 -21.55
CA GLN A 84 17.16 42.73 -21.82
C GLN A 84 16.02 43.64 -21.33
N ALA A 85 14.87 43.06 -20.95
CA ALA A 85 13.73 43.82 -20.49
C ALA A 85 14.03 44.62 -19.21
N PRO A 86 13.33 45.74 -18.98
CA PRO A 86 13.45 46.51 -17.74
C PRO A 86 13.06 45.71 -16.50
N GLU A 87 13.69 45.99 -15.35
CA GLU A 87 13.46 45.26 -14.09
C GLU A 87 12.00 45.35 -13.60
N TRP A 88 11.30 46.46 -13.85
CA TRP A 88 9.88 46.57 -13.51
C TRP A 88 9.01 45.57 -14.28
N LEU A 89 9.39 45.22 -15.52
CA LEU A 89 8.66 44.25 -16.34
C LEU A 89 8.90 42.83 -15.82
N LYS A 90 10.16 42.51 -15.51
CA LYS A 90 10.58 41.21 -14.95
C LYS A 90 9.97 40.96 -13.58
N SER A 91 9.99 41.97 -12.69
CA SER A 91 9.37 41.89 -11.37
C SER A 91 7.87 41.61 -11.47
N GLY A 92 7.17 42.28 -12.39
CA GLY A 92 5.77 42.01 -12.66
C GLY A 92 5.51 40.60 -13.20
N PHE A 93 6.41 40.08 -14.04
CA PHE A 93 6.33 38.71 -14.56
C PHE A 93 6.51 37.67 -13.45
N PHE A 94 7.56 37.78 -12.63
CA PHE A 94 7.79 36.84 -11.52
C PHE A 94 6.67 36.87 -10.47
N SER A 95 6.06 38.02 -10.22
CA SER A 95 4.93 38.14 -9.30
C SER A 95 3.65 37.49 -9.85
N PHE A 96 3.51 37.42 -11.16
CA PHE A 96 2.36 36.81 -11.85
C PHE A 96 2.47 35.27 -11.92
N LEU A 97 3.68 34.75 -12.14
CA LEU A 97 3.90 33.32 -12.40
C LEU A 97 3.30 32.36 -11.35
N PRO A 98 3.39 32.62 -10.03
CA PRO A 98 2.78 31.75 -9.04
C PRO A 98 1.29 31.51 -9.30
N TRP A 99 0.52 32.59 -9.49
CA TRP A 99 -0.90 32.49 -9.77
C TRP A 99 -1.18 31.73 -11.08
N HIS A 100 -0.39 31.97 -12.12
CA HIS A 100 -0.58 31.33 -13.42
C HIS A 100 -0.28 29.82 -13.40
N LEU A 101 0.81 29.42 -12.75
CA LEU A 101 1.23 28.02 -12.64
C LEU A 101 0.31 27.18 -11.76
N ASP A 102 -0.35 27.79 -10.78
CA ASP A 102 -1.33 27.12 -9.94
C ASP A 102 -2.62 26.79 -10.73
N GLN A 103 -3.01 27.67 -11.65
CA GLN A 103 -4.21 27.51 -12.48
C GLN A 103 -3.99 26.52 -13.63
N ILE A 104 -2.81 26.53 -14.25
CA ILE A 104 -2.48 25.71 -15.41
C ILE A 104 -1.52 24.61 -14.95
N LYS A 105 -2.02 23.38 -14.81
CA LYS A 105 -1.19 22.19 -14.53
C LYS A 105 -0.15 22.02 -15.63
N THR A 106 1.01 22.63 -15.43
CA THR A 106 2.04 22.80 -16.45
C THR A 106 2.96 21.58 -16.47
N GLN A 107 3.31 21.09 -17.66
CA GLN A 107 4.26 19.99 -17.81
C GLN A 107 5.67 20.40 -17.36
N PRO A 108 6.44 19.50 -16.72
CA PRO A 108 7.79 19.80 -16.23
C PRO A 108 8.76 20.37 -17.28
N SER A 109 8.60 19.99 -18.56
CA SER A 109 9.42 20.48 -19.68
C SER A 109 9.30 21.99 -19.89
N ASN A 110 8.12 22.56 -19.68
CA ASN A 110 7.85 23.98 -19.95
C ASN A 110 8.47 24.89 -18.88
N LEU A 111 8.86 24.33 -17.73
CA LEU A 111 9.52 25.04 -16.63
C LEU A 111 11.03 25.22 -16.85
N LEU A 112 11.62 24.56 -17.86
CA LEU A 112 13.06 24.66 -18.15
C LEU A 112 13.51 26.09 -18.48
N GLY A 113 12.63 26.88 -19.10
CA GLY A 113 12.92 28.28 -19.39
C GLY A 113 13.13 29.12 -18.12
N LEU A 114 12.42 28.80 -17.03
CA LEU A 114 12.60 29.47 -15.73
C LEU A 114 13.97 29.18 -15.12
N ILE A 115 14.50 27.96 -15.30
CA ILE A 115 15.88 27.63 -14.88
C ILE A 115 16.89 28.52 -15.61
N ARG A 116 16.68 28.77 -16.91
CA ARG A 116 17.59 29.59 -17.73
C ARG A 116 17.53 31.07 -17.39
N ILE A 117 16.40 31.56 -16.87
CA ILE A 117 16.23 32.95 -16.44
C ILE A 117 16.83 33.21 -15.06
N TYR A 118 16.88 32.19 -14.20
CA TYR A 118 17.29 32.34 -12.81
C TYR A 118 18.66 33.02 -12.67
N ARG A 119 18.70 34.00 -11.76
CA ARG A 119 19.90 34.66 -11.25
C ARG A 119 19.76 34.81 -9.74
N GLU A 120 20.88 34.86 -9.02
CA GLU A 120 20.85 34.95 -7.55
C GLU A 120 20.10 36.20 -7.05
N GLU A 121 20.13 37.30 -7.81
CA GLU A 121 19.36 38.52 -7.52
C GLU A 121 17.84 38.31 -7.50
N TYR A 122 17.34 37.27 -8.17
CA TYR A 122 15.90 36.93 -8.24
C TYR A 122 15.49 35.85 -7.24
N GLN A 123 16.36 35.44 -6.32
CA GLN A 123 16.10 34.35 -5.38
C GLN A 123 14.78 34.53 -4.60
N SER A 124 14.53 35.74 -4.07
CA SER A 124 13.30 36.04 -3.32
C SER A 124 12.04 35.94 -4.16
N ALA A 125 12.11 36.31 -5.44
CA ALA A 125 11.00 36.24 -6.38
C ALA A 125 10.75 34.81 -6.90
N PHE A 126 11.79 33.97 -6.94
CA PHE A 126 11.69 32.57 -7.36
C PHE A 126 11.16 31.63 -6.27
N GLN A 127 11.35 31.95 -4.98
CA GLN A 127 10.89 31.08 -3.89
C GLN A 127 9.38 30.79 -3.95
N PRO A 128 8.47 31.77 -4.17
CA PRO A 128 7.04 31.51 -4.36
C PRO A 128 6.73 30.65 -5.59
N ILE A 129 7.48 30.83 -6.69
CA ILE A 129 7.31 30.06 -7.93
C ILE A 129 7.66 28.58 -7.67
N ILE A 130 8.79 28.31 -7.02
CA ILE A 130 9.26 26.96 -6.70
C ILE A 130 8.30 26.27 -5.72
N ASN A 131 7.68 27.03 -4.80
CA ASN A 131 6.71 26.48 -3.85
C ASN A 131 5.46 25.90 -4.53
N ILE A 132 5.19 26.21 -5.80
CA ILE A 132 4.06 25.64 -6.56
C ILE A 132 4.46 24.39 -7.34
N PHE A 133 5.76 24.14 -7.50
CA PHE A 133 6.22 22.97 -8.25
C PHE A 133 5.73 21.67 -7.62
N SER A 134 5.28 20.76 -8.49
CA SER A 134 4.90 19.40 -8.13
C SER A 134 6.14 18.53 -7.90
N LEU A 135 5.94 17.37 -7.29
CA LEU A 135 7.01 16.38 -7.07
C LEU A 135 7.64 15.91 -8.40
N GLU A 136 6.82 15.78 -9.44
CA GLU A 136 7.28 15.44 -10.80
C GLU A 136 8.17 16.55 -11.38
N ALA A 137 7.75 17.81 -11.25
CA ALA A 137 8.54 18.95 -11.70
C ALA A 137 9.86 19.07 -10.94
N CYS A 138 9.86 18.94 -9.61
CA CYS A 138 11.08 18.97 -8.82
C CYS A 138 12.07 17.86 -9.24
N ASN A 139 11.60 16.62 -9.40
CA ASN A 139 12.45 15.50 -9.84
C ASN A 139 13.00 15.69 -11.25
N TYR A 140 12.22 16.30 -12.15
CA TYR A 140 12.63 16.55 -13.52
C TYR A 140 13.67 17.68 -13.63
N LEU A 141 13.48 18.77 -12.87
CA LEU A 141 14.27 20.00 -12.94
C LEU A 141 15.58 19.92 -12.14
N LEU A 142 15.60 19.21 -11.00
CA LEU A 142 16.77 19.09 -10.13
C LEU A 142 18.05 18.60 -10.85
N PRO A 143 18.04 17.50 -11.63
CA PRO A 143 19.24 17.05 -12.33
C PRO A 143 19.64 17.97 -13.49
N ARG A 144 18.74 18.83 -13.94
CA ARG A 144 18.92 19.76 -15.07
C ARG A 144 19.27 21.18 -14.61
N THR A 145 19.43 21.39 -13.31
CA THR A 145 19.78 22.68 -12.70
C THR A 145 21.25 22.70 -12.30
N ALA A 146 22.04 23.56 -12.93
CA ALA A 146 23.46 23.75 -12.62
C ALA A 146 23.72 24.81 -11.52
N ASN A 147 22.82 25.79 -11.35
CA ASN A 147 22.96 26.82 -10.34
C ASN A 147 22.72 26.27 -8.92
N ALA A 148 23.66 26.53 -8.00
CA ALA A 148 23.63 25.99 -6.64
C ALA A 148 22.50 26.55 -5.76
N GLY A 149 22.19 27.85 -5.86
CA GLY A 149 21.11 28.50 -5.11
C GLY A 149 19.74 27.95 -5.51
N LEU A 150 19.46 27.89 -6.81
CA LEU A 150 18.24 27.30 -7.36
C LEU A 150 18.12 25.81 -7.04
N ARG A 151 19.21 25.05 -7.17
CA ARG A 151 19.24 23.63 -6.81
C ARG A 151 18.88 23.42 -5.34
N LYS A 152 19.37 24.26 -4.44
CA LYS A 152 19.03 24.21 -3.01
C LYS A 152 17.54 24.48 -2.76
N MET A 153 16.94 25.45 -3.44
CA MET A 153 15.51 25.74 -3.31
C MET A 153 14.63 24.59 -3.86
N ILE A 154 15.00 24.02 -5.01
CA ILE A 154 14.28 22.86 -5.59
C ILE A 154 14.42 21.63 -4.67
N GLN A 155 15.62 21.38 -4.13
CA GLN A 155 15.86 20.28 -3.19
C GLN A 155 15.03 20.47 -1.91
N ALA A 156 15.04 21.66 -1.31
CA ALA A 156 14.27 21.95 -0.11
C ALA A 156 12.75 21.74 -0.32
N ARG A 157 12.23 22.12 -1.49
CA ARG A 157 10.84 21.85 -1.86
C ARG A 157 10.57 20.37 -2.09
N LEU A 158 11.49 19.65 -2.74
CA LEU A 158 11.38 18.21 -2.95
C LEU A 158 11.34 17.47 -1.60
N ASP A 159 12.25 17.81 -0.69
CA ASP A 159 12.31 17.24 0.65
C ASP A 159 11.01 17.54 1.41
N PHE A 160 10.54 18.78 1.38
CA PHE A 160 9.25 19.16 1.97
C PHE A 160 8.09 18.35 1.41
N LEU A 161 7.98 18.19 0.08
CA LEU A 161 6.92 17.41 -0.56
C LEU A 161 7.01 15.91 -0.23
N GLN A 162 8.22 15.37 -0.09
CA GLN A 162 8.44 13.99 0.32
C GLN A 162 8.05 13.76 1.78
N THR A 163 8.39 14.70 2.67
CA THR A 163 7.97 14.69 4.08
C THR A 163 6.44 14.81 4.18
N LEU A 164 5.83 15.74 3.45
CA LEU A 164 4.37 15.92 3.42
C LEU A 164 3.64 14.66 2.94
N ARG A 165 4.15 13.98 1.90
CA ARG A 165 3.60 12.69 1.45
C ARG A 165 3.75 11.58 2.50
N GLY A 166 4.87 11.55 3.22
CA GLY A 166 5.10 10.58 4.30
C GLY A 166 4.17 10.80 5.50
N GLU A 167 3.97 12.06 5.89
CA GLU A 167 3.19 12.45 7.07
C GLU A 167 1.68 12.37 6.82
N HIS A 168 1.18 12.82 5.66
CA HIS A 168 -0.26 12.94 5.42
C HIS A 168 -0.93 11.72 4.79
N THR A 169 -0.20 10.83 4.10
CA THR A 169 -0.88 9.76 3.33
C THR A 169 -1.17 8.51 4.16
N TYR A 170 -0.39 8.22 5.21
CA TYR A 170 -0.56 6.98 6.00
C TYR A 170 -0.26 7.11 7.51
N GLY A 171 0.10 8.29 8.04
CA GLY A 171 0.55 8.42 9.43
C GLY A 171 1.79 7.57 9.78
N ILE A 172 2.46 6.99 8.76
CA ILE A 172 3.71 6.26 8.91
C ILE A 172 4.79 7.33 9.00
N ILE A 173 5.00 7.83 10.21
CA ILE A 173 6.13 8.70 10.53
C ILE A 173 7.37 7.97 10.03
N LYS A 174 8.01 8.50 8.97
CA LYS A 174 9.33 8.10 8.47
C LYS A 174 10.42 8.51 9.46
N ASP A 175 10.11 8.49 10.76
CA ASP A 175 11.09 8.76 11.76
C ASP A 175 12.10 7.61 11.70
N ASN A 176 13.35 8.00 11.45
CA ASN A 176 14.56 7.25 11.77
C ASN A 176 14.65 6.86 13.26
N SER A 177 13.56 7.01 14.03
CA SER A 177 13.33 6.22 15.23
C SER A 177 13.61 4.77 14.88
N LYS A 178 14.56 4.19 15.62
CA LYS A 178 14.74 2.75 15.73
C LYS A 178 13.44 2.20 16.32
N GLY A 179 12.41 2.07 15.47
CA GLY A 179 11.14 1.46 15.83
C GLY A 179 11.48 0.12 16.46
N LEU A 180 10.90 -0.15 17.63
CA LEU A 180 11.11 -1.44 18.27
C LEU A 180 10.67 -2.52 17.28
N PRO A 181 11.48 -3.57 17.08
CA PRO A 181 11.07 -4.66 16.22
C PRO A 181 9.77 -5.26 16.76
N TYR A 182 8.84 -5.56 15.88
CA TYR A 182 7.62 -6.30 16.16
C TYR A 182 7.71 -7.65 15.43
N PRO A 183 8.43 -8.64 16.00
CA PRO A 183 8.64 -9.92 15.34
C PRO A 183 7.37 -10.78 15.36
N THR A 184 7.07 -11.40 14.22
CA THR A 184 6.00 -12.38 14.01
C THR A 184 6.58 -13.63 13.31
N ILE A 185 5.73 -14.64 13.07
CA ILE A 185 6.11 -15.82 12.28
C ILE A 185 6.53 -15.49 10.83
N PHE A 186 6.19 -14.29 10.34
CA PHE A 186 6.54 -13.81 8.99
C PHE A 186 7.70 -12.79 8.99
N GLY A 187 8.32 -12.55 10.14
CA GLY A 187 9.35 -11.52 10.31
C GLY A 187 8.82 -10.26 10.98
N ASP A 188 9.44 -9.11 10.73
CA ASP A 188 9.05 -7.86 11.38
C ASP A 188 7.78 -7.25 10.75
N LYS A 189 6.71 -7.11 11.56
CA LYS A 189 5.41 -6.60 11.11
C LYS A 189 5.49 -5.19 10.51
N LEU A 190 6.27 -4.30 11.13
CA LEU A 190 6.40 -2.92 10.66
C LEU A 190 7.16 -2.83 9.34
N ALA A 191 8.19 -3.68 9.16
CA ALA A 191 8.91 -3.80 7.89
C ALA A 191 7.98 -4.30 6.78
N LEU A 192 7.15 -5.31 7.05
CA LEU A 192 6.17 -5.84 6.08
C LEU A 192 5.16 -4.77 5.67
N LEU A 193 4.61 -4.00 6.62
CA LEU A 193 3.68 -2.89 6.34
C LEU A 193 4.33 -1.79 5.48
N ARG A 194 5.58 -1.42 5.79
CA ARG A 194 6.32 -0.43 4.98
C ARG A 194 6.54 -0.94 3.55
N GLN A 195 6.92 -2.20 3.39
CA GLN A 195 7.07 -2.82 2.08
C GLN A 195 5.73 -2.85 1.31
N ALA A 196 4.62 -3.17 1.98
CA ALA A 196 3.29 -3.15 1.37
C ALA A 196 2.91 -1.76 0.87
N VAL A 197 3.14 -0.71 1.67
CA VAL A 197 2.86 0.68 1.28
C VAL A 197 3.74 1.14 0.12
N GLU A 198 5.03 0.83 0.14
CA GLU A 198 5.93 1.16 -0.97
C GLU A 198 5.52 0.45 -2.27
N LEU A 199 5.08 -0.81 -2.17
CA LEU A 199 4.64 -1.59 -3.32
C LEU A 199 3.30 -1.10 -3.85
N LEU A 200 2.37 -0.72 -2.97
CA LEU A 200 1.08 -0.13 -3.32
C LEU A 200 1.26 1.22 -4.04
N GLN A 201 2.21 2.05 -3.61
CA GLN A 201 2.53 3.29 -4.31
C GLN A 201 3.06 3.04 -5.73
N LYS A 202 3.79 1.93 -5.93
CA LYS A 202 4.32 1.51 -7.24
C LYS A 202 3.29 0.76 -8.09
N SER A 203 2.16 0.33 -7.53
CA SER A 203 1.10 -0.39 -8.26
C SER A 203 0.11 0.53 -8.98
N GLY A 204 0.32 1.86 -8.89
CA GLY A 204 -0.52 2.86 -9.53
C GLY A 204 -0.59 2.70 -11.06
N PRO A 205 -1.76 2.88 -11.70
CA PRO A 205 -1.96 2.76 -13.14
C PRO A 205 -0.93 3.48 -14.01
N ALA A 206 -0.47 4.65 -13.56
CA ALA A 206 0.48 5.50 -14.28
C ALA A 206 1.90 4.88 -14.42
N TYR A 207 2.22 3.87 -13.63
CA TYR A 207 3.54 3.22 -13.65
C TYR A 207 3.64 2.04 -14.63
N PHE A 208 2.54 1.67 -15.29
CA PHE A 208 2.49 0.55 -16.22
C PHE A 208 2.11 1.04 -17.61
N ARG A 209 2.74 0.47 -18.65
CA ARG A 209 2.37 0.75 -20.06
C ARG A 209 0.92 0.37 -20.33
N GLU A 210 0.51 -0.74 -19.74
CA GLU A 210 -0.87 -1.26 -19.75
C GLU A 210 -1.39 -1.32 -18.31
N PRO A 211 -2.29 -0.40 -17.90
CA PRO A 211 -2.76 -0.29 -16.53
C PRO A 211 -3.53 -1.49 -15.95
N TYR A 212 -3.93 -2.45 -16.79
CA TYR A 212 -4.68 -3.65 -16.40
C TYR A 212 -3.94 -4.93 -16.77
N SER A 213 -2.62 -4.83 -16.94
CA SER A 213 -1.80 -5.96 -17.35
C SER A 213 -1.59 -6.98 -16.23
N ALA A 214 -1.19 -8.17 -16.67
CA ALA A 214 -0.62 -9.24 -15.86
C ALA A 214 0.46 -8.74 -14.89
N GLU A 215 1.32 -7.82 -15.32
CA GLU A 215 2.43 -7.30 -14.51
C GLU A 215 1.92 -6.49 -13.31
N ARG A 216 0.96 -5.59 -13.52
CA ARG A 216 0.38 -4.81 -12.42
C ARG A 216 -0.33 -5.72 -11.44
N PHE A 217 -1.11 -6.68 -11.94
CA PHE A 217 -1.83 -7.60 -11.06
C PHE A 217 -0.87 -8.44 -10.21
N LYS A 218 0.26 -8.90 -10.74
CA LYS A 218 1.32 -9.56 -9.93
C LYS A 218 1.82 -8.69 -8.78
N VAL A 219 1.99 -7.39 -9.02
CA VAL A 219 2.40 -6.42 -7.97
C VAL A 219 1.29 -6.27 -6.91
N LEU A 220 0.02 -6.21 -7.33
CA LEU A 220 -1.13 -6.18 -6.41
C LEU A 220 -1.20 -7.48 -5.58
N LEU A 221 -1.02 -8.66 -6.19
CA LEU A 221 -0.98 -9.93 -5.47
C LEU A 221 0.10 -9.93 -4.37
N GLN A 222 1.29 -9.40 -4.67
CA GLN A 222 2.35 -9.24 -3.67
C GLN A 222 1.98 -8.27 -2.55
N CYS A 223 1.22 -7.20 -2.85
CA CYS A 223 0.72 -6.28 -1.82
C CYS A 223 -0.24 -7.01 -0.88
N GLY A 224 -1.22 -7.74 -1.42
CA GLY A 224 -2.17 -8.52 -0.62
C GLY A 224 -1.48 -9.58 0.25
N GLU A 225 -0.46 -10.25 -0.29
CA GLU A 225 0.36 -11.21 0.48
C GLU A 225 1.12 -10.52 1.63
N LEU A 226 1.71 -9.35 1.41
CA LEU A 226 2.40 -8.59 2.47
C LEU A 226 1.42 -8.09 3.55
N MET A 227 0.23 -7.64 3.16
CA MET A 227 -0.84 -7.26 4.09
C MET A 227 -1.24 -8.44 4.97
N PHE A 228 -1.49 -9.61 4.38
CA PHE A 228 -1.78 -10.83 5.14
C PHE A 228 -0.64 -11.19 6.11
N ARG A 229 0.62 -11.18 5.65
CA ARG A 229 1.79 -11.46 6.50
C ARG A 229 1.97 -10.46 7.63
N SER A 230 1.50 -9.23 7.46
CA SER A 230 1.47 -8.23 8.52
C SER A 230 0.33 -8.41 9.54
N GLY A 231 -0.61 -9.32 9.25
CA GLY A 231 -1.76 -9.62 10.11
C GLY A 231 -3.03 -8.84 9.77
N LEU A 232 -3.07 -8.15 8.63
CA LEU A 232 -4.27 -7.45 8.13
C LEU A 232 -5.12 -8.40 7.29
N LEU A 233 -5.82 -9.32 7.96
CA LEU A 233 -6.48 -10.46 7.31
C LEU A 233 -7.68 -10.06 6.44
N GLU A 234 -8.63 -9.30 7.00
CA GLU A 234 -9.82 -8.84 6.26
C GLU A 234 -9.40 -7.91 5.11
N ASP A 235 -8.54 -6.93 5.40
CA ASP A 235 -8.07 -5.97 4.40
C ASP A 235 -7.34 -6.67 3.25
N ALA A 236 -6.53 -7.70 3.53
CA ALA A 236 -5.84 -8.45 2.50
C ALA A 236 -6.84 -9.22 1.60
N LEU A 237 -7.86 -9.83 2.19
CA LEU A 237 -8.87 -10.56 1.42
C LEU A 237 -9.73 -9.62 0.56
N ALA A 238 -10.20 -8.51 1.13
CA ALA A 238 -10.97 -7.49 0.41
C ALA A 238 -10.14 -6.86 -0.73
N PHE A 239 -8.88 -6.49 -0.44
CA PHE A 239 -7.98 -5.94 -1.44
C PHE A 239 -7.73 -6.90 -2.61
N LEU A 240 -7.58 -8.20 -2.33
CA LEU A 240 -7.40 -9.21 -3.36
C LEU A 240 -8.66 -9.45 -4.19
N LEU A 241 -9.84 -9.37 -3.56
CA LEU A 241 -11.12 -9.43 -4.27
C LEU A 241 -11.24 -8.28 -5.26
N ASP A 242 -11.10 -7.04 -4.78
CA ASP A 242 -11.17 -5.83 -5.63
C ASP A 242 -10.14 -5.87 -6.77
N SER A 243 -8.90 -6.29 -6.45
CA SER A 243 -7.83 -6.41 -7.45
C SER A 243 -8.16 -7.46 -8.51
N TYR A 244 -8.81 -8.56 -8.12
CA TYR A 244 -9.20 -9.63 -9.02
C TYR A 244 -10.38 -9.25 -9.91
N GLU A 245 -11.36 -8.53 -9.37
CA GLU A 245 -12.47 -7.97 -10.14
C GLU A 245 -11.95 -6.99 -11.20
N ASP A 246 -11.07 -6.04 -10.82
CA ASP A 246 -10.43 -5.09 -11.75
C ASP A 246 -9.65 -5.83 -12.86
N TYR A 247 -8.93 -6.89 -12.49
CA TYR A 247 -8.20 -7.73 -13.44
C TYR A 247 -9.13 -8.44 -14.43
N ARG A 248 -10.23 -9.03 -13.97
CA ARG A 248 -11.16 -9.78 -14.83
C ARG A 248 -11.94 -8.90 -15.79
N GLU A 249 -12.40 -7.75 -15.34
CA GLU A 249 -13.28 -6.89 -16.16
C GLU A 249 -12.54 -6.20 -17.31
N LYS A 250 -11.27 -5.86 -17.09
CA LYS A 250 -10.52 -4.92 -17.94
C LYS A 250 -9.38 -5.56 -18.72
N ASN A 251 -9.07 -6.82 -18.45
CA ASN A 251 -7.99 -7.52 -19.13
C ASN A 251 -8.52 -8.42 -20.26
N ARG A 252 -8.48 -7.90 -21.50
CA ARG A 252 -9.13 -8.54 -22.66
C ARG A 252 -8.21 -9.36 -23.56
N LEU A 253 -6.88 -9.30 -23.38
CA LEU A 253 -5.89 -9.87 -24.32
C LEU A 253 -4.60 -10.35 -23.63
N VAL A 254 -4.69 -11.24 -22.65
CA VAL A 254 -3.49 -11.85 -22.01
C VAL A 254 -3.03 -13.08 -22.77
N ASP A 255 -1.71 -13.26 -22.89
CA ASP A 255 -1.12 -14.55 -23.27
C ASP A 255 -1.54 -15.64 -22.25
N MET A 256 -2.09 -16.75 -22.74
CA MET A 256 -2.58 -17.86 -21.90
C MET A 256 -1.53 -18.37 -20.92
N VAL A 257 -0.24 -18.34 -21.29
CA VAL A 257 0.84 -18.83 -20.41
C VAL A 257 1.04 -17.90 -19.21
N GLU A 258 0.98 -16.59 -19.42
CA GLU A 258 1.11 -15.61 -18.33
C GLU A 258 -0.10 -15.64 -17.41
N ASP A 259 -1.29 -15.82 -17.98
CA ASP A 259 -2.53 -15.91 -17.24
C ASP A 259 -2.55 -17.15 -16.32
N MET A 260 -2.10 -18.32 -16.83
CA MET A 260 -1.95 -19.53 -16.02
C MET A 260 -0.97 -19.35 -14.85
N ALA A 261 0.16 -18.68 -15.08
CA ALA A 261 1.16 -18.43 -14.04
C ALA A 261 0.60 -17.52 -12.93
N ILE A 262 -0.14 -16.49 -13.32
CA ILE A 262 -0.85 -15.58 -12.40
C ILE A 262 -1.89 -16.32 -11.58
N HIS A 263 -2.76 -17.10 -12.24
CA HIS A 263 -3.80 -17.87 -11.56
C HIS A 263 -3.20 -18.86 -10.56
N LYS A 264 -2.05 -19.46 -10.87
CA LYS A 264 -1.32 -20.33 -9.94
C LYS A 264 -0.80 -19.56 -8.72
N GLN A 265 -0.20 -18.38 -8.92
CA GLN A 265 0.25 -17.53 -7.81
C GLN A 265 -0.92 -17.07 -6.96
N PHE A 266 -2.01 -16.64 -7.59
CA PHE A 266 -3.20 -16.15 -6.91
C PHE A 266 -3.87 -17.25 -6.10
N LYS A 267 -4.05 -18.44 -6.69
CA LYS A 267 -4.54 -19.64 -5.98
C LYS A 267 -3.69 -19.96 -4.75
N LYS A 268 -2.36 -19.87 -4.85
CA LYS A 268 -1.45 -20.11 -3.72
C LYS A 268 -1.71 -19.12 -2.57
N ILE A 269 -1.94 -17.85 -2.88
CA ILE A 269 -2.24 -16.82 -1.88
C ILE A 269 -3.62 -17.08 -1.25
N LEU A 270 -4.65 -17.28 -2.06
CA LEU A 270 -6.02 -17.52 -1.59
C LEU A 270 -6.14 -18.79 -0.73
N ARG A 271 -5.42 -19.85 -1.09
CA ARG A 271 -5.31 -21.09 -0.31
C ARG A 271 -4.79 -20.85 1.11
N THR A 272 -4.01 -19.80 1.35
CA THR A 272 -3.52 -19.47 2.69
C THR A 272 -4.48 -18.51 3.41
N ILE A 273 -4.99 -17.48 2.74
CA ILE A 273 -5.77 -16.40 3.35
C ILE A 273 -7.19 -16.84 3.71
N ILE A 274 -7.93 -17.41 2.75
CA ILE A 274 -9.36 -17.74 2.93
C ILE A 274 -9.56 -18.74 4.09
N PRO A 275 -8.77 -19.82 4.20
CA PRO A 275 -8.92 -20.75 5.32
C PRO A 275 -8.64 -20.11 6.69
N VAL A 276 -7.65 -19.23 6.79
CA VAL A 276 -7.35 -18.53 8.06
C VAL A 276 -8.49 -17.57 8.42
N TYR A 277 -9.04 -16.85 7.44
CA TYR A 277 -10.23 -16.01 7.63
C TYR A 277 -11.41 -16.85 8.13
N ALA A 278 -11.75 -17.93 7.43
CA ALA A 278 -12.90 -18.75 7.80
C ALA A 278 -12.76 -19.37 9.20
N LEU A 279 -11.56 -19.81 9.56
CA LEU A 279 -11.24 -20.40 10.85
C LEU A 279 -11.38 -19.39 12.01
N ILE A 280 -10.92 -18.14 11.82
CA ILE A 280 -10.99 -17.10 12.87
C ILE A 280 -12.43 -16.63 13.09
N TYR A 281 -13.17 -16.32 12.01
CA TYR A 281 -14.49 -15.70 12.13
C TYR A 281 -15.63 -16.70 12.31
N HIS A 282 -15.50 -17.92 11.76
CA HIS A 282 -16.53 -18.95 11.82
C HIS A 282 -15.92 -20.33 12.14
N PRO A 283 -15.31 -20.51 13.33
CA PRO A 283 -14.63 -21.76 13.70
C PRO A 283 -15.51 -23.01 13.66
N HIS A 284 -16.83 -22.85 13.76
CA HIS A 284 -17.81 -23.94 13.71
C HIS A 284 -18.24 -24.38 12.30
N GLN A 285 -17.93 -23.57 11.29
CA GLN A 285 -18.37 -23.77 9.91
C GLN A 285 -17.26 -23.31 8.94
N ALA A 286 -16.00 -23.55 9.33
CA ALA A 286 -14.85 -22.96 8.65
C ALA A 286 -14.72 -23.47 7.21
N MET A 287 -15.00 -24.76 6.98
CA MET A 287 -14.97 -25.34 5.63
C MET A 287 -16.08 -24.76 4.75
N GLU A 288 -17.30 -24.64 5.28
CA GLU A 288 -18.46 -24.13 4.57
C GLU A 288 -18.24 -22.69 4.14
N LEU A 289 -17.79 -21.84 5.06
CA LEU A 289 -17.49 -20.45 4.76
C LEU A 289 -16.36 -20.31 3.74
N ALA A 290 -15.27 -21.06 3.89
CA ALA A 290 -14.17 -21.02 2.92
C ALA A 290 -14.67 -21.40 1.52
N SER A 291 -15.46 -22.47 1.44
CA SER A 291 -16.06 -22.95 0.19
C SER A 291 -17.06 -21.95 -0.40
N GLU A 292 -17.83 -21.25 0.44
CA GLU A 292 -18.71 -20.19 0.00
C GLU A 292 -17.94 -19.01 -0.59
N ILE A 293 -16.86 -18.55 0.05
CA ILE A 293 -16.01 -17.47 -0.45
C ILE A 293 -15.41 -17.85 -1.80
N PHE A 294 -14.85 -19.06 -1.93
CA PHE A 294 -14.34 -19.53 -3.24
C PHE A 294 -15.45 -19.57 -4.30
N ARG A 295 -16.63 -20.09 -3.97
CA ARG A 295 -17.73 -20.22 -4.93
C ARG A 295 -18.32 -18.87 -5.34
N ARG A 296 -18.48 -17.94 -4.41
CA ARG A 296 -19.14 -16.65 -4.63
C ARG A 296 -18.18 -15.61 -5.20
N ASP A 297 -17.02 -15.45 -4.57
CA ASP A 297 -16.12 -14.32 -4.78
C ASP A 297 -14.96 -14.70 -5.73
N PHE A 298 -14.57 -15.98 -5.78
CA PHE A 298 -13.46 -16.47 -6.60
C PHE A 298 -13.84 -17.67 -7.49
N SER A 299 -15.01 -17.62 -8.14
CA SER A 299 -15.64 -18.77 -8.82
C SER A 299 -14.80 -19.47 -9.91
N GLN A 300 -13.77 -18.81 -10.46
CA GLN A 300 -12.85 -19.38 -11.45
C GLN A 300 -11.59 -19.99 -10.83
N ILE A 301 -11.40 -19.83 -9.52
CA ILE A 301 -10.27 -20.38 -8.77
C ILE A 301 -10.75 -21.59 -7.98
N ASN A 302 -10.30 -22.77 -8.39
CA ASN A 302 -10.60 -23.99 -7.66
C ASN A 302 -9.86 -24.00 -6.31
N PRO A 303 -10.54 -24.27 -5.18
CA PRO A 303 -9.87 -24.42 -3.89
C PRO A 303 -8.90 -25.60 -3.88
N ASP A 304 -8.06 -25.65 -2.84
CA ASP A 304 -7.25 -26.82 -2.54
C ASP A 304 -8.05 -27.72 -1.60
N GLU A 305 -8.45 -28.89 -2.09
CA GLU A 305 -9.34 -29.79 -1.34
C GLU A 305 -8.69 -30.26 -0.03
N GLY A 306 -7.38 -30.54 -0.03
CA GLY A 306 -6.64 -30.91 1.17
C GLY A 306 -6.76 -29.85 2.27
N SER A 307 -6.47 -28.58 1.93
CA SER A 307 -6.63 -27.46 2.86
C SER A 307 -8.07 -27.28 3.36
N LEU A 308 -9.10 -27.56 2.54
CA LEU A 308 -10.50 -27.52 3.00
C LEU A 308 -10.83 -28.64 4.01
N TYR A 309 -10.32 -29.86 3.80
CA TYR A 309 -10.52 -30.95 4.77
C TYR A 309 -9.79 -30.71 6.09
N TYR A 310 -8.71 -29.92 6.11
CA TYR A 310 -8.12 -29.44 7.37
C TYR A 310 -9.05 -28.50 8.15
N LEU A 311 -9.91 -27.71 7.48
CA LEU A 311 -10.92 -26.89 8.14
C LEU A 311 -12.10 -27.72 8.66
N ASP A 312 -12.46 -28.79 7.94
CA ASP A 312 -13.46 -29.74 8.42
C ASP A 312 -12.97 -30.50 9.66
N LEU A 313 -11.71 -30.94 9.64
CA LEU A 313 -11.07 -31.53 10.81
C LEU A 313 -10.99 -30.52 11.97
N PHE A 314 -10.63 -29.26 11.68
CA PHE A 314 -10.62 -28.19 12.69
C PHE A 314 -11.96 -28.03 13.37
N THR A 315 -13.05 -28.05 12.61
CA THR A 315 -14.42 -27.92 13.14
C THR A 315 -14.75 -29.04 14.14
N SER A 316 -14.31 -30.27 13.87
CA SER A 316 -14.42 -31.40 14.80
C SER A 316 -13.53 -31.23 16.03
N VAL A 317 -12.27 -30.85 15.85
CA VAL A 317 -11.33 -30.59 16.96
C VAL A 317 -11.89 -29.49 17.88
N TYR A 318 -12.37 -28.40 17.32
CA TYR A 318 -12.99 -27.30 18.06
C TYR A 318 -14.24 -27.80 18.82
N SER A 319 -15.09 -28.59 18.19
CA SER A 319 -16.27 -29.16 18.86
C SER A 319 -15.86 -30.11 20.01
N GLY A 320 -14.80 -30.89 19.84
CA GLY A 320 -14.24 -31.74 20.89
C GLY A 320 -13.71 -30.96 22.09
N LEU A 321 -12.94 -29.90 21.85
CA LEU A 321 -12.35 -29.07 22.91
C LEU A 321 -13.40 -28.26 23.68
N TYR A 322 -14.38 -27.67 22.97
CA TYR A 322 -15.27 -26.66 23.55
C TYR A 322 -16.73 -27.10 23.77
N ARG A 323 -17.20 -28.20 23.14
CA ARG A 323 -18.63 -28.62 23.19
C ARG A 323 -18.86 -30.04 23.72
N GLN A 324 -17.82 -30.75 24.17
CA GLN A 324 -17.89 -32.11 24.75
C GLN A 324 -18.73 -33.08 23.91
N GLN A 325 -18.21 -33.46 22.74
CA GLN A 325 -18.86 -34.41 21.86
C GLN A 325 -18.37 -35.85 22.15
N PRO A 326 -19.26 -36.82 22.43
CA PRO A 326 -18.88 -38.22 22.56
C PRO A 326 -18.34 -38.76 21.23
N ASP A 327 -17.39 -39.70 21.31
CA ASP A 327 -16.79 -40.40 20.16
C ASP A 327 -16.04 -39.50 19.14
N ILE A 328 -15.68 -38.27 19.53
CA ILE A 328 -14.99 -37.32 18.65
C ILE A 328 -13.72 -37.89 18.01
N VAL A 329 -12.99 -38.74 18.74
CA VAL A 329 -11.73 -39.36 18.31
C VAL A 329 -11.87 -40.23 17.06
N TYR A 330 -13.01 -40.91 16.89
CA TYR A 330 -13.27 -41.71 15.69
C TYR A 330 -13.54 -40.83 14.48
N ASP A 331 -14.26 -39.71 14.67
CA ASP A 331 -14.47 -38.72 13.61
C ASP A 331 -13.13 -38.09 13.18
N LEU A 332 -12.24 -37.76 14.14
CA LEU A 332 -10.89 -37.28 13.84
C LEU A 332 -10.10 -38.27 12.98
N ALA A 333 -10.15 -39.58 13.29
CA ALA A 333 -9.46 -40.61 12.51
C ALA A 333 -10.03 -40.78 11.10
N ILE A 334 -11.35 -40.70 10.92
CA ILE A 334 -11.99 -40.75 9.59
C ILE A 334 -11.57 -39.54 8.74
N LYS A 335 -11.61 -38.33 9.32
CA LYS A 335 -11.22 -37.09 8.64
C LYS A 335 -9.72 -37.05 8.35
N SER A 336 -8.88 -37.52 9.28
CA SER A 336 -7.44 -37.72 9.09
C SER A 336 -7.14 -38.63 7.89
N GLY A 337 -7.82 -39.79 7.79
CA GLY A 337 -7.68 -40.69 6.65
C GLY A 337 -8.12 -40.05 5.33
N THR A 338 -9.11 -39.15 5.36
CA THR A 338 -9.52 -38.37 4.19
C THR A 338 -8.43 -37.39 3.77
N ILE A 339 -7.87 -36.62 4.71
CA ILE A 339 -6.74 -35.70 4.44
C ILE A 339 -5.55 -36.47 3.86
N LYS A 340 -5.22 -37.64 4.40
CA LYS A 340 -4.11 -38.48 3.91
C LYS A 340 -4.26 -38.91 2.45
N ARG A 341 -5.50 -39.10 1.96
CA ARG A 341 -5.75 -39.42 0.54
C ARG A 341 -5.46 -38.23 -0.38
N TYR A 342 -5.77 -37.02 0.08
CA TYR A 342 -5.51 -35.79 -0.66
C TYR A 342 -4.07 -35.29 -0.53
N CYS A 343 -3.41 -35.62 0.58
CA CYS A 343 -2.05 -35.21 0.92
C CYS A 343 -1.17 -36.45 1.21
N PRO A 344 -0.91 -37.33 0.23
CA PRO A 344 -0.25 -38.62 0.47
C PRO A 344 1.19 -38.48 0.98
N GLY A 345 1.86 -37.36 0.69
CA GLY A 345 3.22 -37.07 1.16
C GLY A 345 3.31 -36.62 2.62
N GLU A 346 2.18 -36.38 3.30
CA GLU A 346 2.15 -35.92 4.69
C GLU A 346 1.95 -37.08 5.67
N PRO A 347 2.47 -37.02 6.90
CA PRO A 347 2.12 -38.03 7.90
C PRO A 347 0.60 -38.06 8.13
N GLU A 348 0.04 -39.25 8.34
CA GLU A 348 -1.33 -39.35 8.83
C GLU A 348 -1.43 -38.66 10.19
N LEU A 349 -2.52 -37.93 10.44
CA LEU A 349 -2.64 -37.09 11.62
C LEU A 349 -2.99 -37.92 12.86
N ILE A 350 -3.95 -38.81 12.71
CA ILE A 350 -4.29 -39.86 13.67
C ILE A 350 -4.91 -41.05 12.93
N SER A 351 -4.50 -42.25 13.31
CA SER A 351 -5.01 -43.53 12.80
C SER A 351 -6.04 -44.16 13.74
N MET A 352 -6.83 -45.11 13.25
CA MET A 352 -7.79 -45.87 14.07
C MET A 352 -7.11 -46.70 15.18
N GLU A 353 -5.86 -47.10 14.98
CA GLU A 353 -5.09 -47.80 16.01
C GLU A 353 -4.67 -46.85 17.15
N GLU A 354 -4.19 -45.65 16.80
CA GLU A 354 -3.81 -44.61 17.77
C GLU A 354 -5.01 -44.07 18.56
N VAL A 355 -6.23 -44.16 18.02
CA VAL A 355 -7.46 -43.86 18.79
C VAL A 355 -7.65 -44.80 19.98
N GLN A 356 -7.21 -46.06 19.87
CA GLN A 356 -7.36 -47.06 20.93
C GLN A 356 -6.15 -47.11 21.87
N GLN A 357 -4.95 -46.98 21.31
CA GLN A 357 -3.70 -47.18 22.04
C GLN A 357 -3.06 -45.88 22.55
N GLY A 358 -3.52 -44.73 22.06
CA GLY A 358 -2.84 -43.45 22.24
C GLY A 358 -1.68 -43.26 21.26
N LEU A 359 -1.13 -42.05 21.24
CA LEU A 359 0.00 -41.69 20.40
C LEU A 359 1.31 -42.02 21.11
N THR A 360 2.25 -42.60 20.37
CA THR A 360 3.63 -42.74 20.84
C THR A 360 4.35 -41.39 20.79
N HIS A 361 5.44 -41.27 21.54
CA HIS A 361 6.28 -40.06 21.54
C HIS A 361 6.86 -39.75 20.15
N GLU A 362 7.28 -40.77 19.40
CA GLU A 362 7.76 -40.61 18.02
C GLU A 362 6.66 -40.03 17.11
N ARG A 363 5.42 -40.51 17.27
CA ARG A 363 4.29 -40.00 16.49
C ARG A 363 3.93 -38.57 16.86
N LEU A 364 3.98 -38.23 18.14
CA LEU A 364 3.83 -36.84 18.58
C LEU A 364 4.92 -35.93 17.96
N GLU A 365 6.18 -36.37 17.96
CA GLU A 365 7.29 -35.61 17.33
C GLU A 365 7.05 -35.39 15.83
N GLN A 366 6.56 -36.40 15.11
CA GLN A 366 6.21 -36.28 13.68
C GLN A 366 5.09 -35.25 13.44
N LEU A 367 4.05 -35.23 14.29
CA LEU A 367 3.00 -34.20 14.22
C LEU A 367 3.54 -32.81 14.55
N GLN A 368 4.46 -32.71 15.52
CA GLN A 368 5.09 -31.44 15.85
C GLN A 368 5.93 -30.90 14.70
N GLN A 369 6.70 -31.77 14.05
CA GLN A 369 7.46 -31.39 12.87
C GLN A 369 6.53 -30.93 11.74
N ALA A 370 5.41 -31.63 11.53
CA ALA A 370 4.44 -31.30 10.49
C ALA A 370 3.86 -29.89 10.66
N TYR A 371 3.37 -29.53 11.86
CA TYR A 371 2.83 -28.17 12.05
C TYR A 371 3.92 -27.10 11.97
N ARG A 372 5.15 -27.36 12.44
CA ARG A 372 6.25 -26.39 12.37
C ARG A 372 6.65 -26.07 10.94
N GLN A 373 6.63 -27.06 10.05
CA GLN A 373 6.91 -26.87 8.63
C GLN A 373 5.79 -26.08 7.92
N LYS A 374 4.56 -26.19 8.42
CA LYS A 374 3.37 -25.55 7.84
C LYS A 374 3.07 -24.16 8.38
N ILE A 375 3.52 -23.81 9.59
CA ILE A 375 3.06 -22.60 10.32
C ILE A 375 3.15 -21.29 9.53
N VAL A 376 4.12 -21.17 8.62
CA VAL A 376 4.31 -19.98 7.77
C VAL A 376 3.53 -20.10 6.45
N SER A 377 3.54 -21.27 5.80
CA SER A 377 2.96 -21.45 4.46
C SER A 377 1.45 -21.71 4.50
N LEU A 378 0.99 -22.46 5.50
CA LEU A 378 -0.38 -22.95 5.68
C LEU A 378 -0.74 -22.87 7.19
N PRO A 379 -0.89 -21.66 7.76
CA PRO A 379 -1.11 -21.48 9.19
C PRO A 379 -2.38 -22.19 9.70
N HIS A 380 -3.43 -22.26 8.87
CA HIS A 380 -4.68 -22.95 9.19
C HIS A 380 -4.48 -24.47 9.37
N GLU A 381 -3.65 -25.12 8.54
CA GLU A 381 -3.35 -26.55 8.69
C GLU A 381 -2.49 -26.77 9.95
N ALA A 382 -1.53 -25.88 10.21
CA ALA A 382 -0.68 -25.96 11.39
C ALA A 382 -1.50 -25.83 12.69
N ILE A 383 -2.40 -24.84 12.79
CA ILE A 383 -3.24 -24.65 13.97
C ILE A 383 -4.21 -25.83 14.17
N THR A 384 -4.74 -26.43 13.10
CA THR A 384 -5.55 -27.65 13.20
C THR A 384 -4.78 -28.79 13.86
N ILE A 385 -3.53 -29.03 13.44
CA ILE A 385 -2.68 -30.07 14.03
C ILE A 385 -2.36 -29.74 15.50
N MET A 386 -2.06 -28.48 15.80
CA MET A 386 -1.78 -28.02 17.17
C MET A 386 -2.97 -28.23 18.11
N GLU A 387 -4.16 -27.79 17.71
CA GLU A 387 -5.40 -27.99 18.49
C GLU A 387 -5.76 -29.47 18.60
N MET A 388 -5.50 -30.28 17.56
CA MET A 388 -5.72 -31.73 17.62
C MET A 388 -4.81 -32.37 18.68
N VAL A 389 -3.52 -32.02 18.72
CA VAL A 389 -2.59 -32.49 19.77
C VAL A 389 -3.10 -32.12 21.16
N ARG A 390 -3.62 -30.90 21.35
CA ARG A 390 -4.21 -30.49 22.63
C ARG A 390 -5.44 -31.31 23.00
N LEU A 391 -6.33 -31.55 22.04
CA LEU A 391 -7.52 -32.37 22.26
C LEU A 391 -7.13 -33.80 22.65
N LEU A 392 -6.16 -34.41 21.96
CA LEU A 392 -5.66 -35.74 22.30
C LEU A 392 -5.05 -35.78 23.69
N ALA A 393 -4.32 -34.73 24.08
CA ALA A 393 -3.77 -34.62 25.44
C ALA A 393 -4.88 -34.48 26.49
N GLN A 394 -5.92 -33.69 26.21
CA GLN A 394 -7.09 -33.55 27.07
C GLN A 394 -7.83 -34.87 27.27
N LEU A 395 -7.86 -35.71 26.24
CA LEU A 395 -8.50 -37.02 26.26
C LEU A 395 -7.59 -38.12 26.85
N GLY A 396 -6.36 -37.79 27.26
CA GLY A 396 -5.41 -38.75 27.81
C GLY A 396 -4.82 -39.73 26.76
N LEU A 397 -4.95 -39.41 25.47
CA LEU A 397 -4.38 -40.21 24.38
C LEU A 397 -2.92 -39.86 24.09
N VAL A 398 -2.41 -38.78 24.66
CA VAL A 398 -0.99 -38.42 24.61
C VAL A 398 -0.62 -37.64 25.87
N GLU A 399 0.56 -37.90 26.43
CA GLU A 399 1.09 -37.10 27.53
C GLU A 399 2.09 -36.07 27.00
N LEU A 400 1.89 -34.81 27.35
CA LEU A 400 2.80 -33.73 26.95
C LEU A 400 3.90 -33.55 28.01
N THR A 401 5.15 -33.67 27.56
CA THR A 401 6.32 -33.26 28.34
C THR A 401 6.43 -31.74 28.45
N HIS A 402 7.26 -31.26 29.37
CA HIS A 402 7.61 -29.83 29.50
C HIS A 402 8.11 -29.24 28.17
N SER A 403 8.96 -29.98 27.45
CA SER A 403 9.53 -29.53 26.18
C SER A 403 8.43 -29.35 25.12
N GLU A 404 7.55 -30.34 24.99
CA GLU A 404 6.47 -30.34 24.01
C GLU A 404 5.43 -29.25 24.28
N ALA A 405 5.05 -29.07 25.55
CA ALA A 405 4.17 -27.98 25.96
C ALA A 405 4.78 -26.61 25.67
N ASN A 406 6.07 -26.40 25.95
CA ASN A 406 6.78 -25.16 25.62
C ASN A 406 6.82 -24.90 24.12
N HIS A 407 7.06 -25.92 23.31
CA HIS A 407 7.08 -25.78 21.86
C HIS A 407 5.72 -25.37 21.31
N LEU A 408 4.66 -26.04 21.78
CA LEU A 408 3.29 -25.75 21.37
C LEU A 408 2.89 -24.32 21.77
N LEU A 409 3.22 -23.92 23.01
CA LEU A 409 2.97 -22.59 23.53
C LEU A 409 3.71 -21.49 22.76
N ASN A 410 4.95 -21.74 22.36
CA ASN A 410 5.71 -20.83 21.50
C ASN A 410 5.04 -20.62 20.13
N SER A 411 4.51 -21.70 19.54
CA SER A 411 3.77 -21.61 18.28
C SER A 411 2.48 -20.79 18.44
N TYR A 412 1.71 -20.99 19.51
CA TYR A 412 0.53 -20.17 19.82
C TYR A 412 0.89 -18.69 20.00
N MET A 413 1.94 -18.41 20.77
CA MET A 413 2.42 -17.04 20.98
C MET A 413 2.90 -16.39 19.67
N GLY A 414 3.54 -17.14 18.78
CA GLY A 414 3.93 -16.67 17.45
C GLY A 414 2.71 -16.30 16.60
N LEU A 415 1.69 -17.16 16.57
CA LEU A 415 0.43 -16.91 15.86
C LEU A 415 -0.32 -15.71 16.45
N TRP A 416 -0.41 -15.61 17.78
CA TRP A 416 -1.05 -14.48 18.47
C TRP A 416 -0.32 -13.15 18.22
N LYS A 417 1.02 -13.15 18.20
CA LYS A 417 1.79 -11.95 17.81
C LYS A 417 1.52 -11.55 16.35
N TRP A 418 1.32 -12.52 15.46
CA TRP A 418 0.94 -12.26 14.09
C TRP A 418 -0.48 -11.68 13.99
N ILE A 419 -1.50 -12.39 14.46
CA ILE A 419 -2.90 -11.93 14.54
C ILE A 419 -3.38 -12.15 15.99
N PRO A 420 -3.57 -11.08 16.79
CA PRO A 420 -3.95 -11.23 18.18
C PRO A 420 -5.44 -11.55 18.24
N THR A 421 -5.78 -12.83 18.32
CA THR A 421 -7.17 -13.32 18.37
C THR A 421 -7.29 -14.45 19.40
N GLN A 422 -8.48 -14.63 19.98
CA GLN A 422 -8.77 -15.72 20.91
C GLN A 422 -8.63 -17.11 20.26
N CYS A 423 -8.71 -17.18 18.93
CA CYS A 423 -8.46 -18.43 18.21
C CYS A 423 -7.02 -18.95 18.41
N PHE A 424 -6.05 -18.06 18.61
CA PHE A 424 -4.64 -18.43 18.76
C PHE A 424 -4.15 -18.39 20.21
N LEU A 425 -4.83 -17.66 21.10
CA LEU A 425 -4.54 -17.71 22.53
C LEU A 425 -5.80 -17.39 23.32
N ASN A 426 -6.27 -18.34 24.11
CA ASN A 426 -7.42 -18.21 25.00
C ASN A 426 -7.17 -18.91 26.34
N GLN A 427 -8.10 -18.74 27.28
CA GLN A 427 -7.96 -19.25 28.64
C GLN A 427 -7.78 -20.79 28.70
N GLN A 428 -8.42 -21.56 27.83
CA GLN A 428 -8.26 -23.01 27.83
C GLN A 428 -6.85 -23.45 27.39
N ILE A 429 -6.25 -22.73 26.43
CA ILE A 429 -4.85 -22.97 26.01
C ILE A 429 -3.92 -22.75 27.20
N ILE A 430 -4.17 -21.66 27.90
CA ILE A 430 -3.40 -21.23 29.06
C ILE A 430 -3.49 -22.29 30.17
N ASP A 431 -4.70 -22.69 30.54
CA ASP A 431 -4.93 -23.62 31.64
C ASP A 431 -4.31 -25.00 31.38
N GLN A 432 -4.30 -25.46 30.12
CA GLN A 432 -3.66 -26.72 29.74
C GLN A 432 -2.13 -26.65 29.71
N LEU A 433 -1.56 -25.59 29.12
CA LEU A 433 -0.13 -25.58 28.78
C LEU A 433 0.75 -24.87 29.81
N ILE A 434 0.27 -23.82 30.48
CA ILE A 434 1.05 -23.08 31.48
C ILE A 434 1.59 -23.97 32.60
N PRO A 435 0.83 -24.92 33.18
CA PRO A 435 1.32 -25.77 34.25
C PRO A 435 2.60 -26.53 33.88
N LEU A 436 2.76 -26.84 32.59
CA LEU A 436 3.89 -27.54 32.00
C LEU A 436 4.96 -26.59 31.42
N ALA A 437 4.67 -25.30 31.27
CA ALA A 437 5.57 -24.34 30.63
C ALA A 437 6.71 -23.85 31.54
N GLU A 438 7.81 -23.41 30.93
CA GLU A 438 8.92 -22.73 31.60
C GLU A 438 8.55 -21.32 32.09
N ARG A 439 9.31 -20.82 33.09
CA ARG A 439 9.01 -19.59 33.82
C ARG A 439 8.85 -18.35 32.93
N HIS A 440 9.67 -18.21 31.87
CA HIS A 440 9.60 -17.03 31.01
C HIS A 440 8.32 -17.00 30.17
N HIS A 441 7.86 -18.14 29.64
CA HIS A 441 6.58 -18.21 28.93
C HIS A 441 5.41 -17.89 29.87
N ARG A 442 5.45 -18.39 31.12
CA ARG A 442 4.42 -18.07 32.12
C ARG A 442 4.31 -16.56 32.35
N GLN A 443 5.45 -15.89 32.55
CA GLN A 443 5.49 -14.44 32.78
C GLN A 443 4.96 -13.64 31.59
N GLU A 444 5.23 -14.07 30.37
CA GLU A 444 4.72 -13.38 29.18
C GLU A 444 3.20 -13.53 29.06
N ILE A 445 2.68 -14.74 29.29
CA ILE A 445 1.24 -15.01 29.20
C ILE A 445 0.47 -14.38 30.36
N GLU A 446 1.01 -14.37 31.58
CA GLU A 446 0.42 -13.65 32.72
C GLU A 446 0.24 -12.15 32.44
N ARG A 447 1.03 -11.57 31.52
CA ARG A 447 0.84 -10.19 31.06
C ARG A 447 -0.25 -10.04 29.99
N ILE A 448 -0.53 -11.10 29.22
CA ILE A 448 -1.55 -11.12 28.15
C ILE A 448 -2.92 -11.51 28.71
N GLN A 449 -2.97 -12.51 29.60
CA GLN A 449 -4.18 -13.09 30.18
C GLN A 449 -5.19 -12.06 30.69
N PRO A 450 -4.79 -10.97 31.38
CA PRO A 450 -5.72 -9.95 31.84
C PRO A 450 -6.41 -9.19 30.72
N TRP A 451 -6.08 -9.43 29.46
CA TRP A 451 -6.60 -8.72 28.29
C TRP A 451 -7.27 -9.61 27.26
N LEU A 452 -7.38 -10.92 27.52
CA LEU A 452 -8.05 -11.84 26.61
C LEU A 452 -9.58 -11.72 26.64
N ASP A 453 -10.15 -10.94 27.57
CA ASP A 453 -11.59 -10.66 27.61
C ASP A 453 -11.97 -9.53 26.64
N ASP A 454 -12.91 -9.80 25.74
CA ASP A 454 -13.38 -8.87 24.69
C ASP A 454 -13.91 -7.53 25.23
N ASN A 455 -14.42 -7.52 26.47
CA ASN A 455 -14.93 -6.32 27.13
C ASN A 455 -13.85 -5.25 27.44
N LYS A 456 -12.57 -5.52 27.17
CA LYS A 456 -11.46 -4.60 27.46
C LYS A 456 -11.03 -3.74 26.27
N GLY A 457 -11.55 -4.01 25.07
CA GLY A 457 -11.29 -3.23 23.87
C GLY A 457 -11.69 -1.76 23.99
N ASP A 458 -12.92 -1.51 24.43
CA ASP A 458 -13.45 -0.14 24.57
C ASP A 458 -12.67 0.67 25.61
N LYS A 459 -12.22 0.00 26.68
CA LYS A 459 -11.36 0.62 27.69
C LYS A 459 -10.02 1.03 27.09
N LEU A 460 -9.39 0.18 26.27
CA LEU A 460 -8.12 0.51 25.60
C LEU A 460 -8.30 1.64 24.59
N LYS A 461 -9.40 1.66 23.82
CA LYS A 461 -9.74 2.76 22.91
C LYS A 461 -9.90 4.09 23.66
N ALA A 462 -10.58 4.08 24.81
CA ALA A 462 -10.72 5.26 25.67
C ALA A 462 -9.38 5.70 26.31
N GLU A 463 -8.54 4.74 26.74
CA GLU A 463 -7.19 5.02 27.24
C GLU A 463 -6.30 5.63 26.15
N LEU A 464 -6.39 5.17 24.90
CA LEU A 464 -5.65 5.73 23.78
C LEU A 464 -6.06 7.17 23.50
N ALA A 465 -7.36 7.46 23.52
CA ALA A 465 -7.89 8.81 23.29
C ALA A 465 -7.48 9.79 24.39
N THR A 466 -7.40 9.34 25.64
CA THR A 466 -7.11 10.20 26.80
C THR A 466 -5.62 10.30 27.13
N LYS A 467 -4.83 9.25 26.85
CA LYS A 467 -3.41 9.14 27.24
C LYS A 467 -2.58 8.40 26.16
N PRO A 468 -2.45 8.96 24.96
CA PRO A 468 -1.74 8.30 23.85
C PRO A 468 -0.26 8.00 24.18
N ASP A 469 0.40 8.85 24.99
CA ASP A 469 1.80 8.69 25.39
C ASP A 469 2.10 7.37 26.13
N LEU A 470 1.09 6.76 26.78
CA LEU A 470 1.26 5.47 27.43
C LEU A 470 1.61 4.39 26.40
N PHE A 471 0.93 4.39 25.26
CA PHE A 471 1.12 3.40 24.20
C PHE A 471 2.44 3.57 23.45
N MET A 472 3.15 4.69 23.64
CA MET A 472 4.48 4.93 23.06
C MET A 472 5.62 4.33 23.90
N LYS A 473 5.34 3.85 25.13
CA LYS A 473 6.35 3.25 26.00
C LYS A 473 6.78 1.86 25.51
N LYS A 474 8.07 1.53 25.68
CA LYS A 474 8.63 0.24 25.24
C LYS A 474 7.91 -0.97 25.84
N SER A 475 7.43 -0.87 27.09
CA SER A 475 6.78 -1.93 27.85
C SER A 475 5.33 -2.23 27.47
N GLU A 476 4.71 -1.42 26.60
CA GLU A 476 3.28 -1.54 26.25
C GLU A 476 3.04 -2.29 24.93
N ASP A 477 3.95 -3.20 24.58
CA ASP A 477 3.87 -4.04 23.38
C ASP A 477 2.59 -4.89 23.32
N ILE A 478 2.24 -5.53 24.44
CA ILE A 478 1.02 -6.35 24.57
C ILE A 478 -0.23 -5.50 24.35
N ARG A 479 -0.35 -4.33 25.01
CA ARG A 479 -1.52 -3.44 24.85
C ARG A 479 -1.66 -2.95 23.40
N ARG A 480 -0.54 -2.63 22.74
CA ARG A 480 -0.55 -2.27 21.31
C ARG A 480 -1.01 -3.43 20.44
N ALA A 481 -0.59 -4.67 20.73
CA ALA A 481 -1.05 -5.86 20.01
C ALA A 481 -2.57 -6.06 20.13
N ILE A 482 -3.11 -5.98 21.35
CA ILE A 482 -4.55 -6.14 21.60
C ILE A 482 -5.34 -5.02 20.91
N LEU A 483 -4.89 -3.77 21.03
CA LEU A 483 -5.51 -2.64 20.37
C LEU A 483 -5.52 -2.82 18.83
N LEU A 484 -4.43 -3.33 18.25
CA LEU A 484 -4.37 -3.69 16.84
C LEU A 484 -5.43 -4.74 16.50
N GLY A 485 -5.58 -5.79 17.31
CA GLY A 485 -6.61 -6.82 17.11
C GLY A 485 -8.03 -6.26 17.05
N HIS A 486 -8.36 -5.36 17.96
CA HIS A 486 -9.66 -4.67 17.97
C HIS A 486 -9.85 -3.69 16.81
N PHE A 487 -8.77 -3.11 16.28
CA PHE A 487 -8.85 -2.24 15.09
C PHE A 487 -9.02 -3.05 13.81
N THR A 488 -8.45 -4.25 13.74
CA THR A 488 -8.54 -5.14 12.57
C THR A 488 -9.71 -6.13 12.66
N GLY A 489 -10.59 -6.00 13.66
CA GLY A 489 -11.81 -6.80 13.79
C GLY A 489 -11.62 -8.26 14.24
N VAL A 490 -10.45 -8.65 14.75
CA VAL A 490 -10.13 -10.04 15.13
C VAL A 490 -10.24 -10.34 16.64
N MET A 491 -10.52 -9.29 17.45
CA MET A 491 -10.85 -9.34 18.88
C MET A 491 -12.11 -8.55 19.16
#